data_AF-A0A127SAT6-F1
#
_entry.id   AF-A0A127SAT6-F1
#
_cell.length_a   1.000
_cell.length_b   1.000
_cell.length_c   1.000
_cell.angle_alpha   90.00
_cell.angle_beta   90.00
_cell.angle_gamma   90.00
#
_symmetry.space_group_name_H-M   'P 1'
#
loop_
_entity.id
_entity.type
_entity.pdbx_description
1 polymer ?
#
loop_
_entity_poly.entity_id
_entity_poly.type
_entity_poly.pdbx_seq_one_letter_code
_entity_poly.pdbx_strand_id
1 'polypeptide(L)'
;MRFSTFLKDKWIFLLSQTGIILFLALLLNVMKISNAANALVCICVLFITVGALVLEYNQKNGFYRELYRNLGTLEKKYYISSVTEKPGFVEGAILMDVLRQTTKSMNDDIADYRRMNTEYQDYVETWIHEIKIPISCIDLICGNNKGEMASGVKEELSRI
;
A
#
# COMPACT_ATOMS: atom_id res chain seq x y z
N MET A 1 -4.72 -9.25 14.37
CA MET A 1 -4.21 -10.64 14.19
C MET A 1 -4.98 -11.56 15.13
N ARG A 2 -5.25 -12.83 14.78
CA ARG A 2 -5.84 -13.79 15.74
C ARG A 2 -4.74 -14.34 16.63
N PHE A 3 -4.98 -14.40 17.95
CA PHE A 3 -4.02 -14.90 18.93
C PHE A 3 -3.55 -16.34 18.63
N SER A 4 -4.45 -17.18 18.10
CA SER A 4 -4.11 -18.55 17.70
C SER A 4 -3.11 -18.63 16.53
N THR A 5 -3.18 -17.69 15.59
CA THR A 5 -2.23 -17.63 14.45
C THR A 5 -0.84 -17.21 14.93
N PHE A 6 -0.78 -16.25 15.86
CA PHE A 6 0.48 -15.81 16.47
C PHE A 6 1.16 -16.93 17.27
N LEU A 7 0.40 -17.68 18.07
CA LEU A 7 0.95 -18.82 18.82
C LEU A 7 1.47 -19.94 17.91
N LYS A 8 0.80 -20.20 16.78
CA LYS A 8 1.28 -21.17 15.78
C LYS A 8 2.59 -20.75 15.16
N ASP A 9 2.75 -19.47 14.85
CA ASP A 9 3.99 -18.91 14.29
C ASP A 9 5.17 -19.06 15.27
N LYS A 10 4.89 -18.92 16.58
CA LYS A 10 5.89 -19.05 17.65
C LYS A 10 6.07 -20.48 18.19
N TRP A 11 5.58 -21.51 17.50
CA TRP A 11 5.64 -22.88 18.01
C TRP A 11 7.07 -23.37 18.27
N ILE A 12 8.04 -23.02 17.41
CA ILE A 12 9.46 -23.37 17.58
C ILE A 12 10.05 -22.69 18.83
N PHE A 13 9.70 -21.42 19.05
CA PHE A 13 10.13 -20.67 20.24
C PHE A 13 9.56 -21.28 21.53
N LEU A 14 8.27 -21.64 21.52
CA LEU A 14 7.63 -22.32 22.64
C LEU A 14 8.26 -23.68 22.92
N LEU A 15 8.54 -24.47 21.87
CA LEU A 15 9.19 -25.77 22.00
C LEU A 15 10.60 -25.63 22.62
N SER A 16 11.39 -24.68 22.13
CA SER A 16 12.71 -24.39 22.70
C SER A 16 12.62 -24.00 24.18
N GLN A 17 11.67 -23.13 24.54
CA GLN A 17 11.45 -22.73 25.94
C GLN A 17 11.03 -23.89 26.83
N THR A 18 10.14 -24.76 26.36
CA THR A 18 9.79 -25.97 27.12
C THR A 18 11.00 -26.87 27.36
N GLY A 19 11.90 -27.00 26.38
CA GLY A 19 13.16 -27.74 26.54
C GLY A 19 14.08 -27.12 27.58
N ILE A 20 14.22 -25.79 27.60
CA ILE A 20 15.02 -25.07 28.59
C ILE A 20 14.46 -25.30 30.01
N ILE A 21 13.15 -25.15 30.18
CA ILE A 21 12.50 -25.34 31.50
C ILE A 21 12.66 -26.78 31.98
N LEU A 22 12.51 -27.77 31.09
CA LEU A 22 12.68 -29.18 31.43
C LEU A 22 14.13 -29.49 31.85
N PHE A 23 15.10 -28.98 31.08
CA PHE A 23 16.52 -29.13 31.40
C PHE A 23 16.88 -28.48 32.74
N LEU A 24 16.38 -27.26 32.98
CA LEU A 24 16.58 -26.53 34.22
C LEU A 24 16.00 -27.31 35.41
N ALA A 25 14.75 -27.79 35.27
CA ALA A 25 14.08 -28.56 36.31
C ALA A 25 14.82 -29.86 36.67
N LEU A 26 15.38 -30.54 35.66
CA LEU A 26 16.18 -31.76 35.85
C LEU A 26 17.50 -31.44 36.57
N LEU A 27 18.20 -30.38 36.15
CA LEU A 27 19.45 -29.95 36.79
C LEU A 27 19.24 -29.58 38.26
N LEU A 28 18.22 -28.77 38.55
CA LEU A 28 17.84 -28.36 39.91
C LEU A 28 17.47 -29.56 40.79
N ASN A 29 16.84 -30.59 40.21
CA ASN A 29 16.51 -31.83 40.91
C ASN A 29 17.76 -32.66 41.24
N VAL A 30 18.71 -32.80 40.31
CA VAL A 30 19.99 -33.50 40.52
C VAL A 30 20.81 -32.82 41.62
N MET A 31 20.77 -31.49 41.70
CA MET A 31 21.41 -30.69 42.75
C MET A 31 20.74 -30.82 44.13
N LYS A 32 19.65 -31.60 44.26
CA LYS A 32 18.87 -31.79 45.50
C LYS A 32 18.37 -30.48 46.12
N ILE A 33 18.07 -29.48 45.29
CA ILE A 33 17.42 -28.24 45.73
C ILE A 33 15.98 -28.54 46.14
N SER A 34 15.42 -27.77 47.08
CA SER A 34 14.04 -27.98 47.53
C SER A 34 13.06 -27.88 46.34
N ASN A 35 12.06 -28.76 46.32
CA ASN A 35 11.04 -28.77 45.25
C ASN A 35 10.32 -27.42 45.13
N ALA A 36 10.15 -26.71 46.25
CA ALA A 36 9.56 -25.37 46.28
C ALA A 36 10.44 -24.34 45.53
N ALA A 37 11.76 -24.38 45.75
CA ALA A 37 12.68 -23.49 45.04
C ALA A 37 12.75 -23.81 43.54
N ASN A 38 12.76 -25.10 43.18
CA ASN A 38 12.72 -25.53 41.77
C ASN A 38 11.45 -25.02 41.06
N ALA A 39 10.27 -25.23 41.67
CA ALA A 39 9.00 -24.75 41.14
C ALA A 39 8.97 -23.23 40.97
N LEU A 40 9.48 -22.48 41.96
CA LEU A 40 9.53 -21.02 41.91
C LEU A 40 10.36 -20.53 40.71
N VAL A 41 11.55 -21.11 40.49
CA VAL A 41 12.41 -20.74 39.36
C VAL A 41 11.74 -21.04 38.02
N CYS A 42 11.15 -22.23 37.85
CA CYS A 42 10.40 -22.57 36.63
C CYS A 42 9.23 -21.61 36.36
N ILE A 43 8.49 -21.24 37.41
CA ILE A 43 7.38 -20.30 37.33
C ILE A 43 7.89 -18.91 36.92
N CYS A 44 8.99 -18.43 37.51
CA CYS A 44 9.60 -17.15 37.12
C CYS A 44 9.99 -17.12 35.65
N VAL A 45 10.64 -18.17 35.14
CA VAL A 45 11.01 -18.26 33.72
C VAL A 45 9.76 -18.24 32.84
N LEU A 46 8.74 -19.02 33.18
CA LEU A 46 7.46 -19.01 32.46
C LEU A 46 6.81 -17.63 32.43
N PHE A 47 6.76 -16.92 33.57
CA PHE A 47 6.20 -15.57 33.63
C PHE A 47 6.94 -14.58 32.73
N ILE A 48 8.27 -14.63 32.69
CA ILE A 48 9.08 -13.78 31.82
C ILE A 48 8.78 -14.09 30.35
N THR A 49 8.72 -15.38 29.97
CA THR A 49 8.41 -15.80 28.60
C THR A 49 7.02 -15.33 28.17
N VAL A 50 6.01 -15.52 29.03
CA VAL A 50 4.63 -15.07 28.76
C VAL A 50 4.57 -13.55 28.65
N GLY A 51 5.21 -12.82 29.56
CA GLY A 51 5.28 -11.35 29.52
C GLY A 51 5.88 -10.83 28.22
N ALA A 52 6.99 -11.42 27.77
CA ALA A 52 7.63 -11.06 26.50
C ALA A 52 6.70 -11.30 25.30
N LEU A 53 6.02 -12.46 25.25
CA LEU A 53 5.09 -12.79 24.18
C LEU A 53 3.86 -11.87 24.15
N VAL A 54 3.35 -11.46 25.32
CA VAL A 54 2.22 -10.54 25.44
C VAL A 54 2.60 -9.15 24.93
N LEU A 55 3.78 -8.64 25.28
CA LEU A 55 4.27 -7.36 24.78
C LEU A 55 4.45 -7.38 23.26
N GLU A 56 5.09 -8.43 22.72
CA GLU A 56 5.26 -8.59 21.27
C GLU A 56 3.91 -8.68 20.55
N TYR A 57 2.97 -9.45 21.09
CA TYR A 57 1.62 -9.58 20.53
C TYR A 57 0.86 -8.25 20.52
N ASN A 58 0.91 -7.49 21.62
CA ASN A 58 0.22 -6.21 21.71
C ASN A 58 0.77 -5.20 20.69
N GLN A 59 2.10 -5.11 20.55
CA GLN A 59 2.73 -4.22 19.58
C GLN A 59 2.34 -4.59 18.14
N LYS A 60 2.50 -5.87 17.75
CA LYS A 60 2.17 -6.35 16.40
C LYS A 60 0.67 -6.24 16.11
N ASN A 61 -0.18 -6.66 17.06
CA ASN A 61 -1.63 -6.62 16.87
C ASN A 61 -2.17 -5.19 16.77
N GLY A 62 -1.61 -4.25 17.53
CA GLY A 62 -1.92 -2.82 17.42
C GLY A 62 -1.64 -2.30 16.02
N PHE A 63 -0.40 -2.49 15.54
CA PHE A 63 0.02 -2.08 14.21
C PHE A 63 -0.84 -2.68 13.09
N TYR A 64 -1.04 -4.00 13.07
CA TYR A 64 -1.84 -4.62 12.00
C TYR A 64 -3.31 -4.18 12.05
N ARG A 65 -3.88 -3.99 13.25
CA ARG A 65 -5.26 -3.51 13.37
C ARG A 65 -5.40 -2.11 12.79
N GLU A 66 -4.46 -1.23 13.08
CA GLU A 66 -4.43 0.11 12.52
C GLU A 66 -4.25 0.10 11.00
N LEU A 67 -3.32 -0.71 10.49
CA LEU A 67 -3.11 -0.89 9.05
C LEU A 67 -4.39 -1.32 8.34
N TYR A 68 -5.12 -2.30 8.88
CA TYR A 68 -6.40 -2.74 8.31
C TYR A 68 -7.49 -1.68 8.42
N ARG A 69 -7.53 -0.93 9.53
CA ARG A 69 -8.48 0.18 9.71
C ARG A 69 -8.24 1.26 8.65
N ASN A 70 -7.00 1.71 8.48
CA ASN A 70 -6.63 2.73 7.51
C ASN A 70 -6.92 2.25 6.07
N LEU A 71 -6.64 0.98 5.78
CA LEU A 71 -6.94 0.39 4.48
C LEU A 71 -8.45 0.35 4.18
N GLY A 72 -9.28 0.18 5.21
CA GLY A 72 -10.75 0.17 5.07
C GLY A 72 -11.36 1.56 4.90
N THR A 73 -10.73 2.61 5.41
CA THR A 73 -11.23 3.99 5.31
C THR A 73 -10.76 4.70 4.03
N LEU A 74 -9.67 4.24 3.43
CA LEU A 74 -9.11 4.80 2.21
C LEU A 74 -9.94 4.45 0.97
N GLU A 75 -10.47 5.46 0.29
CA GLU A 75 -11.08 5.31 -1.04
C GLU A 75 -10.05 4.76 -2.05
N LYS A 76 -8.84 5.30 -1.99
CA LYS A 76 -7.71 4.92 -2.86
C LYS A 76 -6.65 4.22 -2.02
N LYS A 77 -6.65 2.88 -2.08
CA LYS A 77 -5.78 2.00 -1.27
C LYS A 77 -4.28 2.23 -1.49
N TYR A 78 -3.91 2.72 -2.66
CA TYR A 78 -2.53 3.10 -2.99
C TYR A 78 -2.08 4.40 -2.29
N TYR A 79 -2.80 4.89 -1.26
CA TYR A 79 -2.26 5.90 -0.32
C TYR A 79 -2.01 5.30 1.07
N ILE A 80 -2.08 3.98 1.23
CA ILE A 80 -1.90 3.34 2.54
C ILE A 80 -0.54 3.65 3.17
N SER A 81 0.52 3.76 2.36
CA SER A 81 1.88 4.04 2.84
C SER A 81 2.07 5.48 3.32
N SER A 82 1.19 6.42 2.97
CA SER A 82 1.28 7.82 3.41
C SER A 82 0.48 8.10 4.69
N VAL A 83 -0.52 7.28 5.00
CA VAL A 83 -1.42 7.47 6.15
C VAL A 83 -1.03 6.62 7.36
N THR A 84 -0.21 5.59 7.16
CA THR A 84 0.12 4.67 8.25
C THR A 84 1.44 5.02 8.92
N GLU A 85 1.47 5.01 10.24
CA GLU A 85 2.66 5.31 11.05
C GLU A 85 3.76 4.23 10.91
N LYS A 86 4.99 4.63 11.26
CA LYS A 86 6.13 3.72 11.29
C LYS A 86 5.97 2.69 12.42
N PRO A 87 6.07 1.39 12.13
CA PRO A 87 6.01 0.34 13.15
C PRO A 87 7.23 0.36 14.07
N GLY A 88 7.02 0.00 15.33
CA GLY A 88 8.07 -0.13 16.35
C GLY A 88 8.84 -1.46 16.33
N PHE A 89 8.75 -2.24 15.25
CA PHE A 89 9.43 -3.52 15.08
C PHE A 89 9.96 -3.69 13.65
N VAL A 90 11.04 -4.46 13.50
CA VAL A 90 11.83 -4.55 12.26
C VAL A 90 11.02 -5.12 11.11
N GLU A 91 10.27 -6.20 11.34
CA GLU A 91 9.45 -6.84 10.29
C GLU A 91 8.38 -5.89 9.75
N GLY A 92 7.84 -5.03 10.61
CA GLY A 92 6.89 -4.00 10.21
C GLY A 92 7.57 -2.92 9.36
N ALA A 93 8.80 -2.54 9.70
CA ALA A 93 9.53 -1.51 8.96
C ALA A 93 9.83 -1.99 7.53
N ILE A 94 10.20 -3.26 7.39
CA ILE A 94 10.39 -3.91 6.08
C ILE A 94 9.06 -3.93 5.31
N LEU A 95 7.96 -4.32 5.94
CA LEU A 95 6.64 -4.31 5.31
C LEU A 95 6.27 -2.90 4.81
N MET A 96 6.54 -1.87 5.62
CA MET A 96 6.26 -0.49 5.24
C MET A 96 7.12 0.00 4.09
N ASP A 97 8.38 -0.42 4.02
CA ASP A 97 9.24 -0.07 2.90
C ASP A 97 8.75 -0.70 1.60
N VAL A 98 8.36 -1.98 1.62
CA VAL A 98 7.75 -2.68 0.48
C VAL A 98 6.44 -1.98 0.05
N LEU A 99 5.57 -1.67 1.01
CA LEU A 99 4.33 -0.94 0.73
C LEU A 99 4.59 0.43 0.11
N ARG A 100 5.60 1.16 0.60
CA ARG A 100 5.97 2.47 0.06
C ARG A 100 6.49 2.37 -1.36
N GLN A 101 7.36 1.40 -1.67
CA GLN A 101 7.89 1.20 -3.01
C GLN A 101 6.79 0.82 -4.02
N THR A 102 5.95 -0.15 -3.66
CA THR A 102 4.83 -0.60 -4.51
C THR A 102 3.80 0.49 -4.73
N THR A 103 3.46 1.22 -3.67
CA THR A 103 2.56 2.38 -3.72
C THR A 103 3.13 3.50 -4.58
N LYS A 104 4.44 3.78 -4.48
CA LYS A 104 5.08 4.79 -5.30
C LYS A 104 5.01 4.42 -6.78
N SER A 105 5.39 3.20 -7.14
CA SER A 105 5.31 2.70 -8.52
C SER A 105 3.91 2.86 -9.12
N MET A 106 2.88 2.44 -8.37
CA MET A 106 1.48 2.61 -8.81
C MET A 106 1.08 4.09 -8.97
N ASN A 107 1.53 4.97 -8.07
CA ASN A 107 1.23 6.41 -8.19
C ASN A 107 1.93 7.04 -9.39
N ASP A 108 3.16 6.62 -9.69
CA ASP A 108 3.93 7.10 -10.84
C ASP A 108 3.22 6.68 -12.14
N ASP A 109 2.77 5.43 -12.26
CA ASP A 109 1.99 4.95 -13.41
C ASP A 109 0.69 5.76 -13.59
N ILE A 110 -0.06 5.99 -12.51
CA ILE A 110 -1.29 6.80 -12.55
C ILE A 110 -0.99 8.24 -12.98
N ALA A 111 0.12 8.82 -12.53
CA ALA A 111 0.53 10.17 -12.90
C ALA A 111 0.86 10.24 -14.40
N ASP A 112 1.56 9.25 -14.93
CA ASP A 112 1.90 9.18 -16.36
C ASP A 112 0.66 8.99 -17.23
N TYR A 113 -0.28 8.13 -16.83
CA TYR A 113 -1.57 8.01 -17.53
C TYR A 113 -2.35 9.33 -17.57
N ARG A 114 -2.37 10.06 -16.45
CA ARG A 114 -3.04 11.37 -16.41
C ARG A 114 -2.35 12.37 -17.33
N ARG A 115 -1.02 12.43 -17.31
CA ARG A 115 -0.24 13.31 -18.18
C ARG A 115 -0.54 13.02 -19.65
N MET A 116 -0.46 11.75 -20.05
CA MET A 116 -0.73 11.33 -21.43
C MET A 116 -2.18 11.64 -21.85
N ASN A 117 -3.15 11.52 -20.95
CA ASN A 117 -4.53 11.90 -21.23
C ASN A 117 -4.70 13.42 -21.42
N THR A 118 -4.02 14.23 -20.60
CA THR A 118 -4.02 15.70 -20.78
C THR A 118 -3.35 16.08 -22.10
N GLU A 119 -2.18 15.52 -22.40
CA GLU A 119 -1.48 15.76 -23.67
C GLU A 119 -2.34 15.37 -24.88
N TYR A 120 -3.10 14.28 -24.80
CA TYR A 120 -4.05 13.89 -25.84
C TYR A 120 -5.20 14.90 -26.00
N GLN A 121 -5.75 15.41 -24.90
CA GLN A 121 -6.79 16.44 -24.95
C GLN A 121 -6.27 17.74 -25.58
N ASP A 122 -5.09 18.19 -25.15
CA ASP A 122 -4.44 19.39 -25.67
C ASP A 122 -4.11 19.24 -27.16
N TYR A 123 -3.69 18.04 -27.59
CA TYR A 123 -3.48 17.71 -29.00
C TYR A 123 -4.77 17.84 -29.81
N VAL A 124 -5.88 17.26 -29.33
CA VAL A 124 -7.17 17.36 -30.01
C VAL A 124 -7.65 18.81 -30.08
N GLU A 125 -7.51 19.57 -29.00
CA GLU A 125 -7.85 21.00 -28.97
C GLU A 125 -7.04 21.79 -30.00
N THR A 126 -5.72 21.60 -30.00
CA THR A 126 -4.81 22.24 -30.96
C THR A 126 -5.19 21.90 -32.40
N TRP A 127 -5.45 20.62 -32.69
CA TRP A 127 -5.84 20.16 -34.01
C TRP A 127 -7.18 20.75 -34.48
N ILE A 128 -8.17 20.85 -33.59
CA ILE A 128 -9.45 21.52 -33.88
C ILE A 128 -9.23 23.00 -34.19
N HIS A 129 -8.36 23.68 -33.43
CA HIS A 129 -8.01 25.07 -33.71
C HIS A 129 -7.33 25.24 -35.07
N GLU A 130 -6.38 24.38 -35.40
CA GLU A 130 -5.68 24.40 -36.69
C GLU A 130 -6.61 24.15 -37.87
N ILE A 131 -7.60 23.26 -37.75
CA ILE A 131 -8.59 22.98 -38.81
C ILE A 131 -9.58 24.14 -39.02
N LYS A 132 -9.92 24.89 -37.97
CA LYS A 132 -10.84 26.04 -38.09
C LYS A 132 -10.26 27.19 -38.91
N ILE A 133 -8.94 27.38 -38.91
CA ILE A 133 -8.27 28.46 -39.66
C ILE A 133 -8.49 28.32 -41.18
N PRO A 134 -8.12 27.21 -41.86
CA PRO A 134 -8.33 27.07 -43.29
C PRO A 134 -9.82 27.07 -43.65
N ILE A 135 -10.71 26.50 -42.83
CA ILE A 135 -12.16 26.58 -43.04
C ILE A 135 -12.63 28.04 -43.09
N SER A 136 -12.21 28.86 -42.13
CA SER A 136 -12.54 30.29 -42.10
C SER A 136 -11.95 31.04 -43.28
N CYS A 137 -10.71 30.72 -43.69
CA CYS A 137 -10.09 31.28 -44.89
C CYS A 137 -10.87 30.92 -46.16
N ILE A 138 -11.31 29.66 -46.31
CA ILE A 138 -12.11 29.22 -47.47
C ILE A 138 -13.45 29.96 -47.49
N ASP A 139 -14.13 30.10 -46.35
CA ASP A 139 -15.40 30.83 -46.28
C ASP A 139 -15.24 32.31 -46.65
N LEU A 140 -14.16 32.96 -46.20
CA LEU A 140 -13.83 34.34 -46.58
C LEU A 140 -13.54 34.47 -48.09
N ILE A 141 -12.77 33.54 -48.67
CA ILE A 141 -12.45 33.53 -50.11
C ILE A 141 -13.74 33.35 -50.92
N CYS A 142 -14.62 32.43 -50.52
CA CYS A 142 -15.90 32.21 -51.20
C CYS A 142 -16.86 33.39 -51.02
N GLY A 143 -16.86 34.05 -49.86
CA GLY A 143 -17.66 35.25 -49.60
C GLY A 143 -17.25 36.45 -50.47
N ASN A 144 -15.96 36.56 -50.81
CA ASN A 144 -15.45 37.66 -51.64
C ASN A 144 -15.55 37.39 -53.16
N ASN A 145 -15.93 36.18 -53.59
CA ASN A 145 -15.94 35.79 -54.99
C ASN A 145 -17.33 35.29 -55.43
N LYS A 146 -17.96 35.95 -56.41
CA LYS A 146 -19.38 35.71 -56.79
C LYS A 146 -19.60 34.66 -57.90
N GLY A 147 -18.60 33.83 -58.20
CA GLY A 147 -18.71 32.82 -59.26
C GLY A 147 -19.44 31.53 -58.84
N GLU A 148 -20.05 30.81 -59.78
CA GLU A 148 -20.76 29.54 -59.54
C GLU A 148 -19.90 28.48 -58.83
N MET A 149 -18.61 28.41 -59.17
CA MET A 149 -17.65 27.53 -58.50
C MET A 149 -17.49 27.86 -57.01
N ALA A 150 -17.45 29.14 -56.65
CA ALA A 150 -17.31 29.58 -55.26
C ALA A 150 -18.57 29.29 -54.43
N SER A 151 -19.76 29.38 -55.02
CA SER A 151 -21.00 28.94 -54.36
C SER A 151 -21.04 27.43 -54.12
N GLY A 152 -20.57 26.63 -55.09
CA GLY A 152 -20.50 25.17 -54.93
C GLY A 152 -19.54 24.75 -53.80
N VAL A 153 -18.37 25.39 -53.72
CA VAL A 153 -17.42 25.15 -52.62
C VAL A 153 -18.00 25.58 -51.26
N LYS A 154 -18.69 26.72 -51.21
CA LYS A 154 -19.31 27.20 -49.97
C LYS A 154 -20.43 26.28 -49.47
N GLU A 155 -21.25 25.74 -50.38
CA GLU A 155 -22.28 24.77 -50.03
C GLU A 155 -21.65 23.51 -49.43
N GLU A 156 -20.59 22.98 -50.02
CA GLU A 156 -19.92 21.78 -49.50
C GLU A 156 -19.21 22.05 -48.15
N LEU A 157 -18.62 23.24 -47.97
CA LEU A 157 -18.04 23.66 -46.69
C LEU A 157 -19.08 23.69 -45.56
N SER A 158 -20.34 24.03 -45.86
CA SER A 158 -21.44 24.06 -44.88
C SER A 158 -21.93 22.68 -44.45
N ARG A 159 -21.49 21.61 -45.14
CA ARG A 159 -21.83 20.22 -44.82
C ARG A 159 -20.83 19.56 -43.86
N ILE A 160 -19.69 20.21 -43.63
CA ILE A 160 -18.65 19.81 -42.65
C ILE A 160 -19.03 20.35 -41.27
#